data_AF-A0A6L5WK51-F1
#
_entry.id   AF-A0A6L5WK51-F1
#
_cell.length_a   1.000
_cell.length_b   1.000
_cell.length_c   1.000
_cell.angle_alpha   90.00
_cell.angle_beta   90.00
_cell.angle_gamma   90.00
#
_symmetry.space_group_name_H-M   'P 1'
#
loop_
_entity.id
_entity.type
_entity.pdbx_description
1 polymer ?
#
loop_
_entity_poly.entity_id
_entity_poly.type
_entity_poly.pdbx_seq_one_letter_code
_entity_poly.pdbx_strand_id
1 'polypeptide(L)'
;MLDKKYGIGIWGDSNFIIEDGEVCLNTDFKPSLLDIVKQLRKEDVRGPVLLRFPHLIKKQIVEIYSNFARAMRESEYSGNFSAVYPLKVNQYPGFVKNLVELGKPFNYGLEAGSKPELLLAMAYNNFGAPITVNGFKDKELINIGFIAAEMGHDITLTIEGLSELEAIIETAKERFTPKPNIGLRVRLHSTGSGIWQKSGGINSKFGLTSTELIEAINLLKEANLLDKFTMIHFHIGSQINEIHPLKKALTEAGNIYAELRKMGATNLKAINLGGGLAVEYSQVKDSMQRNYTLREYANDVVFLLKTIANSKDVVEPDIFIESGRYIAASHAVLVAPVLELFSQEYTETKLNFKATNPHIIDELYYLYQNIKSSNALEYLHDAIAHMDSILTLFDLGYADLTDRSNGEILVHLIIKKSIPLLGNKYNLTDILDIQNEVQERYLVNFSLFQSLPDFWGLKQHFPIMPLNRLDEIPTRSASIWDITCDSDGEIEFDPKTNPLFLHDIDASKEEYLLGFFLVGAYQEVLGMDHNLFVHPTEATVVLKDDGSFEIQNLLESQSVIDILDDMDYDIDEIQYILNQRIEKSDLVDEKQKKHILGELYLFLNDNGYLKSIG
;
A
#
# COMPACT_ATOMS: atom_id res chain seq x y z
N MET A 1 13.31 -23.28 5.20
CA MET A 1 14.63 -22.62 5.36
C MET A 1 14.31 -21.15 5.43
N LEU A 2 14.61 -20.47 6.54
CA LEU A 2 14.28 -19.06 6.75
C LEU A 2 14.91 -18.24 5.61
N ASP A 3 14.08 -17.66 4.74
CA ASP A 3 14.55 -16.94 3.57
C ASP A 3 15.20 -15.64 4.03
N LYS A 4 16.54 -15.56 3.96
CA LYS A 4 17.30 -14.34 4.26
C LYS A 4 16.91 -13.16 3.35
N LYS A 5 16.22 -13.43 2.24
CA LYS A 5 15.92 -12.45 1.22
C LYS A 5 14.50 -11.88 1.33
N TYR A 6 13.72 -12.28 2.34
CA TYR A 6 12.38 -11.73 2.60
C TYR A 6 11.48 -11.69 1.35
N GLY A 7 11.62 -12.69 0.47
CA GLY A 7 10.87 -12.76 -0.77
C GLY A 7 11.18 -11.66 -1.80
N ILE A 8 12.26 -10.88 -1.68
CA ILE A 8 12.57 -9.75 -2.57
C ILE A 8 12.63 -10.15 -4.06
N GLY A 9 12.94 -11.42 -4.36
CA GLY A 9 12.90 -11.96 -5.72
C GLY A 9 11.49 -12.28 -6.27
N ILE A 10 10.45 -12.16 -5.44
CA ILE A 10 9.04 -12.42 -5.76
C ILE A 10 8.32 -11.09 -5.99
N TRP A 11 8.32 -10.21 -5.00
CA TRP A 11 7.60 -8.93 -5.02
C TRP A 11 8.44 -7.75 -5.51
N GLY A 12 9.76 -7.87 -5.49
CA GLY A 12 10.67 -6.75 -5.73
C GLY A 12 10.75 -6.29 -7.18
N ASP A 13 10.26 -7.05 -8.17
CA ASP A 13 10.26 -6.73 -9.62
C ASP A 13 11.58 -6.12 -10.16
N SER A 14 12.72 -6.55 -9.60
CA SER A 14 14.05 -5.96 -9.86
C SER A 14 14.11 -4.44 -9.61
N ASN A 15 13.27 -3.90 -8.73
CA ASN A 15 13.28 -2.52 -8.23
C ASN A 15 14.18 -2.39 -7.01
N PHE A 16 14.28 -3.46 -6.22
CA PHE A 16 15.09 -3.55 -5.01
C PHE A 16 16.01 -4.77 -5.07
N ILE A 17 17.18 -4.65 -4.45
CA ILE A 17 18.20 -5.71 -4.36
C ILE A 17 18.86 -5.66 -2.99
N ILE A 18 19.43 -6.78 -2.55
CA ILE A 18 20.22 -6.84 -1.31
C ILE A 18 21.71 -6.86 -1.70
N GLU A 19 22.49 -5.90 -1.20
CA GLU A 19 23.94 -5.79 -1.39
C GLU A 19 24.60 -5.53 -0.05
N ASP A 20 25.69 -6.23 0.26
CA ASP A 20 26.47 -6.08 1.50
C ASP A 20 25.62 -6.07 2.80
N GLY A 21 24.52 -6.84 2.80
CA GLY A 21 23.63 -6.95 3.95
C GLY A 21 22.62 -5.80 4.07
N GLU A 22 22.52 -4.90 3.10
CA GLU A 22 21.59 -3.77 3.07
C GLU A 22 20.63 -3.86 1.87
N VAL A 23 19.42 -3.32 2.03
CA VAL A 23 18.47 -3.18 0.92
C VAL A 23 18.76 -1.91 0.13
N CYS A 24 18.94 -2.08 -1.18
CA CYS A 24 19.28 -1.04 -2.12
C CYS A 24 18.24 -0.92 -3.22
N LEU A 25 18.14 0.27 -3.83
CA LEU A 25 17.46 0.41 -5.11
C LEU A 25 18.25 -0.35 -6.18
N ASN A 26 17.60 -1.14 -7.02
CA ASN A 26 18.28 -1.91 -8.06
C ASN A 26 18.52 -1.06 -9.31
N THR A 27 19.49 -0.14 -9.19
CA THR A 27 20.05 0.67 -10.28
C THR A 27 21.53 0.35 -10.49
N ASP A 28 22.18 0.99 -11.45
CA ASP A 28 23.60 0.71 -11.73
C ASP A 28 24.52 0.97 -10.52
N PHE A 29 24.14 1.91 -9.65
CA PHE A 29 24.92 2.33 -8.48
C PHE A 29 24.40 1.79 -7.15
N LYS A 30 23.24 1.13 -7.17
CA LYS A 30 22.61 0.46 -6.04
C LYS A 30 22.63 1.24 -4.70
N PRO A 31 22.08 2.48 -4.65
CA PRO A 31 22.08 3.27 -3.43
C PRO A 31 21.28 2.57 -2.33
N SER A 32 21.86 2.52 -1.12
CA SER A 32 21.28 1.92 0.07
C SER A 32 20.13 2.78 0.63
N LEU A 33 19.01 2.13 0.97
CA LEU A 33 17.91 2.79 1.66
C LEU A 33 18.33 3.24 3.07
N LEU A 34 19.24 2.51 3.72
CA LEU A 34 19.77 2.89 5.02
C LEU A 34 20.57 4.20 4.91
N ASP A 35 21.38 4.37 3.88
CA ASP A 35 22.17 5.59 3.69
C ASP A 35 21.30 6.82 3.39
N ILE A 36 20.20 6.63 2.64
CA ILE A 36 19.19 7.67 2.42
C ILE A 36 18.59 8.12 3.75
N VAL A 37 18.18 7.17 4.61
CA VAL A 37 17.59 7.48 5.92
C VAL A 37 18.62 8.13 6.84
N LYS A 38 19.87 7.65 6.85
CA LYS A 38 20.96 8.28 7.60
C LYS A 38 21.21 9.73 7.16
N GLN A 39 21.05 10.05 5.87
CA GLN A 39 21.16 11.44 5.40
C GLN A 39 20.02 12.29 5.96
N LEU A 40 18.78 11.82 5.92
CA LEU A 40 17.63 12.50 6.55
C LEU A 40 17.84 12.69 8.06
N ARG A 41 18.37 11.68 8.75
CA ARG A 41 18.69 11.77 10.18
C ARG A 41 19.73 12.86 10.47
N LYS A 42 20.66 13.16 9.57
CA LYS A 42 21.64 14.25 9.74
C LYS A 42 20.99 15.64 9.63
N GLU A 43 19.86 15.74 8.95
CA GLU A 43 19.03 16.95 8.84
C GLU A 43 17.96 17.03 9.95
N ASP A 44 18.13 16.24 11.01
CA ASP A 44 17.23 16.15 12.18
C ASP A 44 15.81 15.63 11.90
N VAL A 45 15.59 15.03 10.73
CA VAL A 45 14.34 14.33 10.43
C VAL A 45 14.28 13.04 11.24
N ARG A 46 13.44 12.98 12.27
CA ARG A 46 13.21 11.82 13.15
C ARG A 46 11.86 11.15 12.85
N GLY A 47 11.58 10.02 13.50
CA GLY A 47 10.31 9.31 13.32
C GLY A 47 10.19 8.50 12.01
N PRO A 48 8.98 8.03 11.67
CA PRO A 48 8.73 7.35 10.41
C PRO A 48 8.88 8.31 9.22
N VAL A 49 9.37 7.80 8.10
CA VAL A 49 9.52 8.56 6.85
C VAL A 49 8.98 7.77 5.67
N LEU A 50 8.18 8.43 4.83
CA LEU A 50 7.75 7.91 3.53
C LEU A 50 8.72 8.36 2.43
N LEU A 51 9.48 7.43 1.87
CA LEU A 51 10.41 7.70 0.77
C LEU A 51 9.74 7.47 -0.58
N ARG A 52 9.77 8.46 -1.47
CA ARG A 52 9.25 8.38 -2.84
C ARG A 52 10.39 8.30 -3.85
N PHE A 53 10.22 7.42 -4.84
CA PHE A 53 11.23 7.13 -5.86
C PHE A 53 10.68 7.34 -7.28
N PRO A 54 10.78 8.57 -7.85
CA PRO A 54 10.26 8.87 -9.19
C PRO A 54 10.82 7.97 -10.29
N HIS A 55 12.06 7.50 -10.16
CA HIS A 55 12.66 6.55 -11.12
C HIS A 55 11.90 5.22 -11.21
N LEU A 56 11.26 4.76 -10.12
CA LEU A 56 10.41 3.57 -10.13
C LEU A 56 9.09 3.83 -10.85
N ILE A 57 8.49 5.03 -10.70
CA ILE A 57 7.31 5.44 -11.48
C ILE A 57 7.65 5.37 -12.98
N LYS A 58 8.80 5.95 -13.39
CA LYS A 58 9.29 5.89 -14.77
C LYS A 58 9.45 4.45 -15.25
N LYS A 59 10.07 3.59 -14.43
CA LYS A 59 10.29 2.17 -14.76
C LYS A 59 8.96 1.45 -14.99
N GLN A 60 7.97 1.63 -14.12
CA GLN A 60 6.64 1.02 -14.26
C GLN A 60 5.92 1.50 -15.54
N ILE A 61 6.02 2.79 -15.88
CA ILE A 61 5.49 3.32 -17.16
C ILE A 61 6.15 2.60 -18.34
N VAL A 62 7.49 2.55 -18.37
CA VAL A 62 8.26 1.92 -19.46
C VAL A 62 7.91 0.43 -19.59
N GLU A 63 7.76 -0.28 -18.48
CA GLU A 63 7.40 -1.70 -18.46
C GLU A 63 6.03 -1.96 -19.08
N ILE A 64 5.01 -1.17 -18.72
CA ILE A 64 3.68 -1.29 -19.31
C ILE A 64 3.76 -1.07 -20.83
N TYR A 65 4.29 0.09 -21.25
CA TYR A 65 4.31 0.45 -22.67
C TYR A 65 5.16 -0.52 -23.51
N SER A 66 6.30 -0.97 -22.99
CA SER A 66 7.16 -1.93 -23.70
C SER A 66 6.51 -3.30 -23.85
N ASN A 67 5.80 -3.80 -22.83
CA ASN A 67 5.09 -5.08 -22.91
C ASN A 67 3.93 -5.02 -23.90
N PHE A 68 3.13 -3.95 -23.89
CA PHE A 68 2.06 -3.75 -24.87
C PHE A 68 2.62 -3.56 -26.28
N ALA A 69 3.61 -2.69 -26.48
CA ALA A 69 4.23 -2.49 -27.79
C ALA A 69 4.81 -3.79 -28.37
N ARG A 70 5.41 -4.63 -27.53
CA ARG A 70 5.92 -5.94 -27.95
C ARG A 70 4.78 -6.92 -28.26
N ALA A 71 3.71 -6.95 -27.47
CA ALA A 71 2.54 -7.80 -27.73
C ALA A 71 1.84 -7.43 -29.05
N MET A 72 1.68 -6.12 -29.29
CA MET A 72 1.12 -5.56 -30.52
C MET A 72 2.00 -5.87 -31.74
N ARG A 73 3.33 -5.73 -31.62
CA ARG A 73 4.25 -6.08 -32.71
C ARG A 73 4.21 -7.57 -33.05
N GLU A 74 4.27 -8.44 -32.05
CA GLU A 74 4.23 -9.91 -32.25
C GLU A 74 2.90 -10.37 -32.84
N SER A 75 1.81 -9.67 -32.50
CA SER A 75 0.48 -9.98 -33.03
C SER A 75 0.13 -9.22 -34.30
N GLU A 76 0.99 -8.33 -34.82
CA GLU A 76 0.69 -7.40 -35.92
C GLU A 76 -0.63 -6.63 -35.69
N TYR A 77 -0.78 -6.06 -34.50
CA TYR A 77 -1.95 -5.27 -34.10
C TYR A 77 -1.84 -3.83 -34.66
N SER A 78 -2.92 -3.34 -35.25
CA SER A 78 -3.02 -2.08 -35.98
C SER A 78 -3.61 -0.93 -35.18
N GLY A 79 -4.37 -1.21 -34.10
CA GLY A 79 -4.79 -0.18 -33.15
C GLY A 79 -3.62 0.36 -32.31
N ASN A 80 -3.84 1.42 -31.56
CA ASN A 80 -2.85 2.03 -30.66
C ASN A 80 -3.01 1.53 -29.22
N PHE A 81 -2.02 1.84 -28.38
CA PHE A 81 -2.10 1.62 -26.94
C PHE A 81 -1.93 2.94 -26.19
N SER A 82 -2.74 3.16 -25.17
CA SER A 82 -2.66 4.31 -24.26
C SER A 82 -2.91 3.86 -22.83
N ALA A 83 -2.14 4.41 -21.90
CA ALA A 83 -2.38 4.21 -20.48
C ALA A 83 -2.87 5.52 -19.86
N VAL A 84 -3.79 5.39 -18.91
CA VAL A 84 -4.39 6.50 -18.17
C VAL A 84 -4.28 6.19 -16.69
N TYR A 85 -3.90 7.17 -15.87
CA TYR A 85 -3.70 6.94 -14.45
C TYR A 85 -4.92 7.39 -13.65
N PRO A 86 -5.62 6.46 -12.97
CA PRO A 86 -6.74 6.82 -12.11
C PRO A 86 -6.26 7.50 -10.83
N LEU A 87 -6.56 8.80 -10.71
CA LEU A 87 -6.13 9.66 -9.60
C LEU A 87 -6.55 9.10 -8.24
N LYS A 88 -7.69 8.40 -8.17
CA LYS A 88 -8.21 7.74 -6.96
C LYS A 88 -7.21 6.84 -6.21
N VAL A 89 -6.16 6.39 -6.89
CA VAL A 89 -5.13 5.51 -6.32
C VAL A 89 -4.10 6.30 -5.48
N ASN A 90 -3.70 7.49 -5.96
CA ASN A 90 -2.80 8.41 -5.27
C ASN A 90 -2.88 9.80 -5.92
N GLN A 91 -3.51 10.78 -5.24
CA GLN A 91 -3.60 12.17 -5.70
C GLN A 91 -2.48 13.07 -5.17
N TYR A 92 -1.57 12.55 -4.32
CA TYR A 92 -0.54 13.37 -3.69
C TYR A 92 0.38 13.98 -4.75
N PRO A 93 0.74 15.27 -4.61
CA PRO A 93 1.55 15.96 -5.60
C PRO A 93 2.93 15.34 -5.75
N GLY A 94 3.48 14.74 -4.69
CA GLY A 94 4.74 13.98 -4.72
C GLY A 94 4.71 12.81 -5.70
N PHE A 95 3.54 12.25 -5.99
CA PHE A 95 3.34 11.22 -7.01
C PHE A 95 2.86 11.83 -8.34
N VAL A 96 1.74 12.56 -8.36
CA VAL A 96 1.07 12.98 -9.60
C VAL A 96 1.95 13.89 -10.46
N LYS A 97 2.67 14.85 -9.87
CA LYS A 97 3.55 15.75 -10.63
C LYS A 97 4.68 14.99 -11.31
N ASN A 98 5.28 14.02 -10.60
CA ASN A 98 6.30 13.14 -11.17
C ASN A 98 5.72 12.25 -12.28
N LEU A 99 4.52 11.67 -12.07
CA LEU A 99 3.86 10.84 -13.07
C LEU A 99 3.63 11.61 -14.39
N VAL A 100 3.06 12.82 -14.33
CA VAL A 100 2.75 13.59 -15.55
C VAL A 100 4.02 14.02 -16.29
N GLU A 101 5.09 14.36 -15.56
CA GLU A 101 6.37 14.70 -16.16
C GLU A 101 7.02 13.49 -16.84
N LEU A 102 7.13 12.38 -16.12
CA LEU A 102 7.77 11.14 -16.58
C LEU A 102 6.94 10.41 -17.66
N GLY A 103 5.62 10.56 -17.62
CA GLY A 103 4.67 9.97 -18.56
C GLY A 103 4.49 10.76 -19.86
N LYS A 104 4.99 12.00 -19.92
CA LYS A 104 4.84 12.88 -21.10
C LYS A 104 5.35 12.25 -22.43
N PRO A 105 6.51 11.56 -22.50
CA PRO A 105 6.96 10.91 -23.73
C PRO A 105 6.04 9.78 -24.22
N PHE A 106 5.19 9.25 -23.34
CA PHE A 106 4.28 8.14 -23.59
C PHE A 106 2.83 8.60 -23.84
N ASN A 107 2.59 9.91 -23.83
CA ASN A 107 1.25 10.50 -23.83
C ASN A 107 0.34 9.90 -22.72
N TYR A 108 0.93 9.64 -21.55
CA TYR A 108 0.23 9.03 -20.42
C TYR A 108 -0.87 9.98 -19.92
N GLY A 109 -2.11 9.51 -19.87
CA GLY A 109 -3.28 10.30 -19.47
C GLY A 109 -3.60 10.27 -17.98
N LEU A 110 -4.62 11.04 -17.57
CA LEU A 110 -5.18 11.00 -16.22
C LEU A 110 -6.67 10.61 -16.24
N GLU A 111 -7.10 9.83 -15.26
CA GLU A 111 -8.50 9.48 -15.04
C GLU A 111 -8.99 10.15 -13.75
N ALA A 112 -10.20 10.68 -13.82
CA ALA A 112 -10.89 11.29 -12.69
C ALA A 112 -12.21 10.56 -12.42
N GLY A 113 -12.46 10.20 -11.17
CA GLY A 113 -13.72 9.62 -10.71
C GLY A 113 -14.65 10.63 -10.03
N SER A 114 -14.22 11.89 -9.88
CA SER A 114 -14.94 12.93 -9.14
C SER A 114 -14.61 14.35 -9.64
N LYS A 115 -15.38 15.34 -9.17
CA LYS A 115 -15.18 16.76 -9.50
C LYS A 115 -13.80 17.30 -9.07
N PRO A 116 -13.32 17.09 -7.81
CA PRO A 116 -11.97 17.54 -7.43
C PRO A 116 -10.87 16.91 -8.27
N GLU A 117 -10.99 15.61 -8.56
CA GLU A 117 -10.02 14.90 -9.39
C GLU A 117 -10.03 15.41 -10.84
N LEU A 118 -11.18 15.76 -11.41
CA LEU A 118 -11.24 16.33 -12.75
C LEU A 118 -10.55 17.69 -12.81
N LEU A 119 -10.74 18.54 -11.79
CA LEU A 119 -10.03 19.83 -11.71
C LEU A 119 -8.52 19.63 -11.59
N LEU A 120 -8.09 18.64 -10.81
CA LEU A 120 -6.67 18.27 -10.70
C LEU A 120 -6.13 17.76 -12.05
N ALA A 121 -6.87 16.89 -12.74
CA ALA A 121 -6.51 16.39 -14.06
C ALA A 121 -6.40 17.52 -15.09
N MET A 122 -7.35 18.46 -15.10
CA MET A 122 -7.29 19.65 -15.97
C MET A 122 -6.08 20.53 -15.67
N ALA A 123 -5.65 20.63 -14.41
CA ALA A 123 -4.52 21.46 -14.01
C ALA A 123 -3.16 20.84 -14.38
N TYR A 124 -3.02 19.52 -14.24
CA TYR A 124 -1.71 18.85 -14.33
C TYR A 124 -1.53 17.95 -15.56
N ASN A 125 -2.60 17.51 -16.22
CA ASN A 125 -2.46 16.64 -17.38
C ASN A 125 -1.77 17.38 -18.55
N ASN A 126 -0.92 16.66 -19.27
CA ASN A 126 -0.26 17.21 -20.45
C ASN A 126 -1.29 17.46 -21.57
N PHE A 127 -1.22 18.62 -22.23
CA PHE A 127 -2.05 18.85 -23.43
C PHE A 127 -1.77 17.79 -24.50
N GLY A 128 -2.84 17.20 -25.03
CA GLY A 128 -2.80 16.08 -25.98
C GLY A 128 -2.84 14.68 -25.34
N ALA A 129 -2.58 14.56 -24.04
CA ALA A 129 -2.81 13.32 -23.31
C ALA A 129 -4.30 13.17 -22.95
N PRO A 130 -4.84 11.94 -22.96
CA PRO A 130 -6.26 11.72 -22.70
C PRO A 130 -6.63 11.99 -21.25
N ILE A 131 -7.82 12.55 -21.04
CA ILE A 131 -8.51 12.60 -19.74
C ILE A 131 -9.75 11.72 -19.82
N THR A 132 -9.86 10.67 -18.99
CA THR A 132 -11.11 9.91 -18.85
C THR A 132 -11.83 10.33 -17.57
N VAL A 133 -13.17 10.41 -17.64
CA VAL A 133 -13.99 10.79 -16.47
C VAL A 133 -15.02 9.71 -16.19
N ASN A 134 -14.80 8.96 -15.12
CA ASN A 134 -15.73 7.94 -14.62
C ASN A 134 -16.54 8.47 -13.42
N GLY A 135 -17.29 7.59 -12.75
CA GLY A 135 -18.10 7.96 -11.58
C GLY A 135 -19.42 8.63 -11.93
N PHE A 136 -20.27 8.89 -10.94
CA PHE A 136 -21.56 9.57 -11.15
C PHE A 136 -21.35 11.04 -11.49
N LYS A 137 -22.10 11.52 -12.49
CA LYS A 137 -21.98 12.89 -12.99
C LYS A 137 -23.27 13.65 -12.82
N ASP A 138 -23.19 14.75 -12.09
CA ASP A 138 -24.22 15.77 -12.08
C ASP A 138 -24.00 16.79 -13.22
N LYS A 139 -24.93 17.74 -13.38
CA LYS A 139 -24.84 18.77 -14.41
C LYS A 139 -23.59 19.64 -14.25
N GLU A 140 -23.10 19.84 -13.04
CA GLU A 140 -21.88 20.63 -12.80
C GLU A 140 -20.64 19.90 -13.32
N LEU A 141 -20.46 18.64 -12.96
CA LEU A 141 -19.34 17.83 -13.43
C LEU A 141 -19.33 17.68 -14.95
N ILE A 142 -20.52 17.50 -15.56
CA ILE A 142 -20.65 17.51 -17.02
C ILE A 142 -20.18 18.85 -17.60
N ASN A 143 -20.63 19.98 -17.06
CA ASN A 143 -20.21 21.30 -17.53
C ASN A 143 -18.69 21.52 -17.42
N ILE A 144 -18.07 21.06 -16.33
CA ILE A 144 -16.61 21.09 -16.18
C ILE A 144 -15.93 20.26 -17.27
N GLY A 145 -16.48 19.10 -17.62
CA GLY A 145 -16.01 18.29 -18.74
C GLY A 145 -16.07 19.01 -20.08
N PHE A 146 -17.13 19.79 -20.33
CA PHE A 146 -17.21 20.66 -21.50
C PHE A 146 -16.18 21.80 -21.47
N ILE A 147 -15.99 22.44 -20.30
CA ILE A 147 -14.94 23.46 -20.12
C ILE A 147 -13.56 22.86 -20.45
N ALA A 148 -13.26 21.65 -19.99
CA ALA A 148 -12.00 20.98 -20.29
C ALA A 148 -11.81 20.75 -21.80
N ALA A 149 -12.86 20.34 -22.52
CA ALA A 149 -12.83 20.22 -23.97
C ALA A 149 -12.60 21.57 -24.66
N GLU A 150 -13.24 22.63 -24.17
CA GLU A 150 -13.07 24.00 -24.67
C GLU A 150 -11.67 24.58 -24.36
N MET A 151 -11.03 24.14 -23.28
CA MET A 151 -9.62 24.42 -22.97
C MET A 151 -8.64 23.69 -23.89
N GLY A 152 -9.11 22.70 -24.67
CA GLY A 152 -8.29 21.92 -25.59
C GLY A 152 -7.77 20.59 -25.04
N HIS A 153 -8.30 20.09 -23.92
CA HIS A 153 -8.00 18.73 -23.46
C HIS A 153 -8.70 17.68 -24.33
N ASP A 154 -8.04 16.56 -24.56
CA ASP A 154 -8.66 15.35 -25.10
C ASP A 154 -9.41 14.61 -23.99
N ILE A 155 -10.61 15.09 -23.70
CA ILE A 155 -11.42 14.59 -22.59
C ILE A 155 -12.55 13.67 -23.09
N THR A 156 -12.73 12.55 -22.40
CA THR A 156 -13.84 11.61 -22.60
C THR A 156 -14.68 11.47 -21.34
N LEU A 157 -15.96 11.82 -21.46
CA LEU A 157 -16.97 11.60 -20.41
C LEU A 157 -17.55 10.20 -20.57
N THR A 158 -17.15 9.28 -19.69
CA THR A 158 -17.67 7.92 -19.68
C THR A 158 -18.98 7.87 -18.91
N ILE A 159 -20.10 7.61 -19.56
CA ILE A 159 -21.39 7.58 -18.86
C ILE A 159 -21.62 6.25 -18.14
N GLU A 160 -22.22 6.35 -16.96
CA GLU A 160 -22.59 5.24 -16.09
C GLU A 160 -24.08 4.86 -16.23
N GLY A 161 -24.91 5.76 -16.76
CA GLY A 161 -26.35 5.60 -16.93
C GLY A 161 -26.93 6.53 -18.01
N LEU A 162 -28.11 6.19 -18.56
CA LEU A 162 -28.75 6.95 -19.65
C LEU A 162 -29.08 8.40 -19.27
N SER A 163 -29.44 8.67 -18.01
CA SER A 163 -29.72 10.02 -17.54
C SER A 163 -28.51 10.96 -17.67
N GLU A 164 -27.29 10.43 -17.53
CA GLU A 164 -26.07 11.22 -17.75
C GLU A 164 -25.88 11.56 -19.23
N LEU A 165 -26.21 10.63 -20.13
CA LEU A 165 -26.17 10.88 -21.58
C LEU A 165 -27.19 11.95 -21.99
N GLU A 166 -28.40 11.89 -21.46
CA GLU A 166 -29.42 12.93 -21.68
C GLU A 166 -28.92 14.31 -21.21
N ALA A 167 -28.33 14.38 -20.01
CA ALA A 167 -27.75 15.61 -19.49
C ALA A 167 -26.56 16.13 -20.32
N ILE A 168 -25.72 15.24 -20.87
CA ILE A 168 -24.66 15.60 -21.82
C ILE A 168 -25.26 16.16 -23.12
N ILE A 169 -26.32 15.55 -23.65
CA ILE A 169 -27.01 16.02 -24.86
C ILE A 169 -27.63 17.42 -24.63
N GLU A 170 -28.26 17.64 -23.50
CA GLU A 170 -28.80 18.96 -23.13
C GLU A 170 -27.70 20.00 -22.99
N THR A 171 -26.64 19.68 -22.24
CA THR A 171 -25.48 20.58 -22.07
C THR A 171 -24.79 20.85 -23.41
N ALA A 172 -24.76 19.87 -24.32
CA ALA A 172 -24.25 20.07 -25.67
C ALA A 172 -25.06 21.09 -26.49
N LYS A 173 -26.35 21.27 -26.23
CA LYS A 173 -27.15 22.33 -26.88
C LYS A 173 -26.89 23.71 -26.28
N GLU A 174 -26.53 23.77 -24.99
CA GLU A 174 -26.26 25.00 -24.25
C GLU A 174 -24.84 25.55 -24.46
N ARG A 175 -23.85 24.66 -24.68
CA ARG A 175 -22.41 25.00 -24.74
C ARG A 175 -21.87 25.28 -26.15
N PHE A 176 -20.66 25.82 -26.22
CA PHE A 176 -19.93 26.15 -27.45
C PHE A 176 -19.56 24.93 -28.29
N THR A 177 -19.02 25.15 -29.50
CA THR A 177 -18.73 24.10 -30.48
C THR A 177 -17.83 22.96 -29.97
N PRO A 178 -16.75 23.19 -29.19
CA PRO A 178 -15.99 22.08 -28.62
C PRO A 178 -16.88 21.21 -27.71
N LYS A 179 -16.95 19.92 -28.02
CA LYS A 179 -17.68 18.93 -27.23
C LYS A 179 -16.71 17.85 -26.78
N PRO A 180 -16.78 17.40 -25.52
CA PRO A 180 -16.00 16.27 -25.06
C PRO A 180 -16.37 15.02 -25.87
N ASN A 181 -15.45 14.05 -25.90
CA ASN A 181 -15.78 12.71 -26.35
C ASN A 181 -16.72 12.03 -25.34
N ILE A 182 -17.47 11.04 -25.81
CA ILE A 182 -18.42 10.26 -25.02
C ILE A 182 -17.91 8.82 -24.96
N GLY A 183 -17.79 8.31 -23.74
CA GLY A 183 -17.54 6.91 -23.45
C GLY A 183 -18.80 6.23 -22.91
N LEU A 184 -18.98 4.95 -23.18
CA LEU A 184 -20.05 4.15 -22.56
C LEU A 184 -19.44 3.09 -21.66
N ARG A 185 -19.73 3.12 -20.35
CA ARG A 185 -19.36 2.00 -19.50
C ARG A 185 -20.31 0.83 -19.75
N VAL A 186 -19.78 -0.31 -20.16
CA VAL A 186 -20.56 -1.52 -20.44
C VAL A 186 -20.69 -2.37 -19.19
N ARG A 187 -21.90 -2.87 -18.92
CA ARG A 187 -22.14 -3.82 -17.84
C ARG A 187 -21.94 -5.23 -18.36
N LEU A 188 -20.91 -5.90 -17.85
CA LEU A 188 -20.57 -7.27 -18.23
C LEU A 188 -21.37 -8.29 -17.42
N HIS A 189 -21.74 -9.40 -18.04
CA HIS A 189 -22.26 -10.58 -17.35
C HIS A 189 -21.16 -11.31 -16.58
N SER A 190 -19.93 -11.27 -17.09
CA SER A 190 -18.76 -11.81 -16.42
C SER A 190 -18.39 -11.01 -15.16
N THR A 191 -18.19 -11.72 -14.04
CA THR A 191 -17.76 -11.12 -12.76
C THR A 191 -16.24 -11.25 -12.59
N GLY A 192 -15.63 -10.31 -11.88
CA GLY A 192 -14.30 -10.50 -11.28
C GLY A 192 -14.30 -11.58 -10.19
N SER A 193 -13.13 -11.91 -9.66
CA SER A 193 -12.94 -12.77 -8.48
C SER A 193 -12.39 -11.97 -7.30
N GLY A 194 -12.56 -12.47 -6.07
CA GLY A 194 -11.98 -11.87 -4.85
C GLY A 194 -12.83 -10.79 -4.16
N ILE A 195 -12.21 -10.07 -3.23
CA ILE A 195 -12.84 -9.07 -2.34
C ILE A 195 -13.53 -7.95 -3.15
N TRP A 196 -13.00 -7.63 -4.33
CA TRP A 196 -13.45 -6.55 -5.20
C TRP A 196 -14.56 -6.94 -6.19
N GLN A 197 -15.13 -8.15 -6.09
CA GLN A 197 -16.13 -8.66 -7.03
C GLN A 197 -17.36 -7.76 -7.18
N LYS A 198 -17.75 -7.02 -6.13
CA LYS A 198 -18.93 -6.13 -6.14
C LYS A 198 -18.85 -4.98 -7.15
N SER A 199 -17.65 -4.64 -7.63
CA SER A 199 -17.43 -3.56 -8.60
C SER A 199 -17.66 -3.98 -10.07
N GLY A 200 -17.92 -5.26 -10.35
CA GLY A 200 -18.18 -5.81 -11.68
C GLY A 200 -19.33 -6.82 -11.74
N GLY A 201 -19.70 -7.26 -12.95
CA GLY A 201 -20.78 -8.24 -13.18
C GLY A 201 -22.20 -7.66 -13.28
N ILE A 202 -23.18 -8.53 -13.53
CA ILE A 202 -24.57 -8.14 -13.85
C ILE A 202 -25.28 -7.37 -12.73
N ASN A 203 -24.88 -7.58 -11.48
CA ASN A 203 -25.44 -6.90 -10.31
C ASN A 203 -24.66 -5.63 -9.94
N SER A 204 -23.67 -5.23 -10.75
CA SER A 204 -22.98 -3.96 -10.57
C SER A 204 -23.97 -2.80 -10.65
N LYS A 205 -23.79 -1.82 -9.76
CA LYS A 205 -24.54 -0.56 -9.78
C LYS A 205 -24.15 0.36 -10.94
N PHE A 206 -23.09 0.01 -11.67
CA PHE A 206 -22.44 0.84 -12.66
C PHE A 206 -22.44 0.19 -14.05
N GLY A 207 -22.56 1.03 -15.08
CA GLY A 207 -22.54 0.64 -16.49
C GLY A 207 -23.90 0.27 -17.06
N LEU A 208 -23.98 0.38 -18.39
CA LEU A 208 -25.18 0.15 -19.18
C LEU A 208 -25.38 -1.32 -19.52
N THR A 209 -26.62 -1.78 -19.42
CA THR A 209 -27.08 -3.04 -20.00
C THR A 209 -27.02 -3.05 -21.52
N SER A 210 -27.12 -4.24 -22.13
CA SER A 210 -27.26 -4.36 -23.58
C SER A 210 -28.44 -3.56 -24.14
N THR A 211 -29.57 -3.50 -23.43
CA THR A 211 -30.74 -2.71 -23.82
C THR A 211 -30.43 -1.21 -23.76
N GLU A 212 -29.87 -0.73 -22.66
CA GLU A 212 -29.51 0.68 -22.51
C GLU A 212 -28.39 1.10 -23.49
N LEU A 213 -27.47 0.21 -23.85
CA LEU A 213 -26.47 0.47 -24.89
C LEU A 213 -27.12 0.73 -26.25
N ILE A 214 -28.15 -0.04 -26.61
CA ILE A 214 -28.91 0.18 -27.86
C ILE A 214 -29.64 1.53 -27.80
N GLU A 215 -30.26 1.84 -26.66
CA GLU A 215 -30.94 3.13 -26.43
C GLU A 215 -29.96 4.31 -26.50
N ALA A 216 -28.78 4.19 -25.89
CA ALA A 216 -27.74 5.20 -25.94
C ALA A 216 -27.29 5.50 -27.38
N ILE A 217 -27.13 4.47 -28.22
CA ILE A 217 -26.82 4.66 -29.65
C ILE A 217 -27.93 5.41 -30.38
N ASN A 218 -29.20 5.11 -30.09
CA ASN A 218 -30.33 5.79 -30.71
C ASN A 218 -30.40 7.26 -30.27
N LEU A 219 -30.24 7.55 -28.98
CA LEU A 219 -30.18 8.92 -28.45
C LEU A 219 -29.05 9.73 -29.08
N LEU A 220 -27.86 9.14 -29.23
CA LEU A 220 -26.72 9.78 -29.89
C LEU A 220 -26.98 10.06 -31.38
N LYS A 221 -27.68 9.17 -32.09
CA LYS A 221 -28.10 9.39 -33.48
C LYS A 221 -29.10 10.53 -33.59
N GLU A 222 -30.13 10.53 -32.75
CA GLU A 222 -31.16 11.57 -32.73
C GLU A 222 -30.58 12.95 -32.40
N ALA A 223 -29.58 13.00 -31.51
CA ALA A 223 -28.89 14.23 -31.12
C ALA A 223 -27.78 14.67 -32.11
N ASN A 224 -27.49 13.90 -33.17
CA ASN A 224 -26.32 14.11 -34.05
C ASN A 224 -24.99 14.18 -33.30
N LEU A 225 -24.80 13.31 -32.30
CA LEU A 225 -23.58 13.21 -31.47
C LEU A 225 -22.90 11.84 -31.57
N LEU A 226 -23.34 10.97 -32.48
CA LEU A 226 -22.75 9.64 -32.64
C LEU A 226 -21.25 9.69 -33.00
N ASP A 227 -20.78 10.76 -33.64
CA ASP A 227 -19.37 11.00 -33.93
C ASP A 227 -18.53 11.22 -32.68
N LYS A 228 -19.14 11.65 -31.56
CA LYS A 228 -18.49 11.84 -30.27
C LYS A 228 -18.38 10.57 -29.45
N PHE A 229 -19.10 9.52 -29.81
CA PHE A 229 -18.95 8.22 -29.16
C PHE A 229 -17.69 7.52 -29.67
N THR A 230 -16.62 7.52 -28.85
CA THR A 230 -15.29 7.07 -29.26
C THR A 230 -14.76 5.86 -28.49
N MET A 231 -15.25 5.59 -27.28
CA MET A 231 -14.78 4.48 -26.46
C MET A 231 -15.90 3.73 -25.73
N ILE A 232 -15.73 2.42 -25.59
CA ILE A 232 -16.40 1.68 -24.50
C ILE A 232 -15.43 1.48 -23.35
N HIS A 233 -15.96 1.44 -22.13
CA HIS A 233 -15.19 1.21 -20.91
C HIS A 233 -15.79 0.05 -20.13
N PHE A 234 -14.97 -0.76 -19.48
CA PHE A 234 -15.44 -1.69 -18.45
C PHE A 234 -14.45 -1.75 -17.30
N HIS A 235 -14.92 -2.15 -16.13
CA HIS A 235 -14.05 -2.34 -14.97
C HIS A 235 -14.52 -3.55 -14.18
N ILE A 236 -13.62 -4.51 -13.96
CA ILE A 236 -13.90 -5.77 -13.26
C ILE A 236 -13.46 -5.78 -11.79
N GLY A 237 -12.83 -4.70 -11.32
CA GLY A 237 -12.32 -4.54 -9.95
C GLY A 237 -10.82 -4.21 -9.91
N SER A 238 -10.32 -3.89 -8.71
CA SER A 238 -8.87 -3.76 -8.45
C SER A 238 -8.27 -5.13 -8.11
N GLN A 239 -6.95 -5.27 -8.28
CA GLN A 239 -6.19 -6.45 -7.82
C GLN A 239 -6.80 -7.78 -8.30
N ILE A 240 -6.93 -7.94 -9.63
CA ILE A 240 -7.46 -9.16 -10.22
C ILE A 240 -6.36 -10.20 -10.21
N ASN A 241 -6.42 -11.13 -9.27
CA ASN A 241 -5.36 -12.12 -9.03
C ASN A 241 -5.27 -13.21 -10.12
N GLU A 242 -6.36 -13.45 -10.85
CA GLU A 242 -6.44 -14.48 -11.87
C GLU A 242 -6.60 -13.90 -13.28
N ILE A 243 -5.87 -14.46 -14.26
CA ILE A 243 -5.98 -13.99 -15.66
C ILE A 243 -7.29 -14.37 -16.34
N HIS A 244 -7.94 -15.45 -15.91
CA HIS A 244 -9.14 -15.99 -16.57
C HIS A 244 -10.37 -15.07 -16.51
N PRO A 245 -10.72 -14.46 -15.36
CA PRO A 245 -11.75 -13.42 -15.30
C PRO A 245 -11.53 -12.27 -16.30
N LEU A 246 -10.28 -11.80 -16.44
CA LEU A 246 -9.94 -10.75 -17.41
C LEU A 246 -10.20 -11.20 -18.85
N LYS A 247 -9.76 -12.41 -19.22
CA LYS A 247 -10.00 -12.98 -20.57
C LYS A 247 -11.49 -13.05 -20.91
N LYS A 248 -12.32 -13.48 -19.96
CA LYS A 248 -13.78 -13.52 -20.12
C LYS A 248 -14.37 -12.13 -20.33
N ALA A 249 -14.01 -11.18 -19.48
CA ALA A 249 -14.49 -9.81 -19.56
C ALA A 249 -14.11 -9.14 -20.89
N LEU A 250 -12.86 -9.32 -21.30
CA LEU A 250 -12.36 -8.79 -22.56
C LEU A 250 -13.04 -9.41 -23.77
N THR A 251 -13.32 -10.72 -23.72
CA THR A 251 -14.02 -11.40 -24.81
C THR A 251 -15.44 -10.85 -24.97
N GLU A 252 -16.13 -10.63 -23.86
CA GLU A 252 -17.47 -10.04 -23.85
C GLU A 252 -17.45 -8.59 -24.36
N ALA A 253 -16.57 -7.75 -23.81
CA ALA A 253 -16.42 -6.35 -24.21
C ALA A 253 -16.01 -6.19 -25.68
N GLY A 254 -15.09 -7.02 -26.18
CA GLY A 254 -14.67 -7.02 -27.57
C GLY A 254 -15.82 -7.34 -28.53
N ASN A 255 -16.72 -8.25 -28.16
CA ASN A 255 -17.93 -8.53 -28.95
C ASN A 255 -18.90 -7.34 -28.91
N ILE A 256 -19.10 -6.72 -27.75
CA ILE A 256 -19.94 -5.51 -27.62
C ILE A 256 -19.41 -4.38 -28.51
N TYR A 257 -18.10 -4.12 -28.48
CA TYR A 257 -17.46 -3.16 -29.38
C TYR A 257 -17.77 -3.43 -30.86
N ALA A 258 -17.61 -4.68 -31.29
CA ALA A 258 -17.83 -5.06 -32.68
C ALA A 258 -19.30 -4.87 -33.10
N GLU A 259 -20.26 -5.26 -32.25
CA GLU A 259 -21.69 -5.08 -32.53
C GLU A 259 -22.10 -3.59 -32.54
N LEU A 260 -21.60 -2.77 -31.61
CA LEU A 260 -21.87 -1.33 -31.60
C LEU A 260 -21.33 -0.62 -32.85
N ARG A 261 -20.15 -1.03 -33.33
CA ARG A 261 -19.62 -0.56 -34.62
C ARG A 261 -20.53 -0.93 -35.79
N LYS A 262 -21.04 -2.18 -35.83
CA LYS A 262 -21.99 -2.63 -36.86
C LYS A 262 -23.33 -1.89 -36.79
N MET A 263 -23.71 -1.39 -35.63
CA MET A 263 -24.88 -0.52 -35.46
C MET A 263 -24.67 0.92 -35.97
N GLY A 264 -23.49 1.23 -36.50
CA GLY A 264 -23.17 2.51 -37.14
C GLY A 264 -22.30 3.45 -36.32
N ALA A 265 -21.81 3.06 -35.14
CA ALA A 265 -20.85 3.83 -34.36
C ALA A 265 -19.46 3.81 -34.99
N THR A 266 -19.28 4.48 -36.13
CA THR A 266 -18.04 4.42 -36.91
C THR A 266 -16.83 5.09 -36.26
N ASN A 267 -17.08 6.00 -35.30
CA ASN A 267 -16.05 6.67 -34.51
C ASN A 267 -15.72 5.95 -33.20
N LEU A 268 -16.45 4.89 -32.83
CA LEU A 268 -16.05 4.01 -31.75
C LEU A 268 -14.76 3.30 -32.17
N LYS A 269 -13.64 3.69 -31.56
CA LYS A 269 -12.30 3.24 -31.91
C LYS A 269 -11.54 2.66 -30.72
N ALA A 270 -11.97 2.91 -29.49
CA ALA A 270 -11.23 2.48 -28.31
C ALA A 270 -12.03 1.54 -27.40
N ILE A 271 -11.32 0.64 -26.73
CA ILE A 271 -11.79 -0.11 -25.59
C ILE A 271 -10.90 0.21 -24.40
N ASN A 272 -11.50 0.75 -23.35
CA ASN A 272 -10.86 0.97 -22.06
C ASN A 272 -11.19 -0.19 -21.11
N LEU A 273 -10.15 -0.91 -20.71
CA LEU A 273 -10.25 -2.09 -19.85
C LEU A 273 -10.37 -1.73 -18.36
N GLY A 274 -10.24 -0.43 -18.03
CA GLY A 274 -10.15 0.05 -16.67
C GLY A 274 -8.89 -0.45 -15.98
N GLY A 275 -8.90 -0.44 -14.64
CA GLY A 275 -7.85 -1.04 -13.83
C GLY A 275 -8.00 -2.56 -13.69
N GLY A 276 -7.21 -3.13 -12.78
CA GLY A 276 -7.31 -4.55 -12.40
C GLY A 276 -6.01 -5.33 -12.52
N LEU A 277 -5.02 -4.79 -13.25
CA LEU A 277 -3.66 -5.32 -13.25
C LEU A 277 -3.12 -5.41 -11.81
N ALA A 278 -2.92 -6.64 -11.34
CA ALA A 278 -2.49 -6.94 -9.98
C ALA A 278 -0.99 -6.69 -9.77
N VAL A 279 -0.66 -6.35 -8.52
CA VAL A 279 0.72 -6.27 -8.00
C VAL A 279 0.99 -7.52 -7.17
N GLU A 280 2.21 -8.07 -7.22
CA GLU A 280 2.58 -9.17 -6.32
C GLU A 280 3.02 -8.61 -4.97
N TYR A 281 2.19 -8.80 -3.94
CA TYR A 281 2.50 -8.37 -2.58
C TYR A 281 3.07 -9.49 -1.71
N SER A 282 3.04 -10.75 -2.16
CA SER A 282 3.50 -11.86 -1.33
C SER A 282 5.02 -11.88 -1.19
N GLN A 283 5.48 -12.11 0.04
CA GLN A 283 6.88 -12.43 0.36
C GLN A 283 7.17 -13.93 0.32
N VAL A 284 6.14 -14.78 0.16
CA VAL A 284 6.27 -16.24 0.21
C VAL A 284 5.87 -16.84 -1.12
N LYS A 285 6.77 -17.66 -1.66
CA LYS A 285 6.61 -18.25 -3.00
C LYS A 285 5.33 -19.08 -3.16
N ASP A 286 4.96 -19.82 -2.12
CA ASP A 286 3.78 -20.70 -2.17
C ASP A 286 2.46 -19.94 -1.94
N SER A 287 2.51 -18.65 -1.59
CA SER A 287 1.34 -17.77 -1.41
C SER A 287 1.31 -16.60 -2.40
N MET A 288 1.96 -16.73 -3.56
CA MET A 288 1.89 -15.74 -4.64
C MET A 288 0.43 -15.35 -4.93
N GLN A 289 0.17 -14.05 -4.95
CA GLN A 289 -1.18 -13.53 -5.04
C GLN A 289 -1.69 -13.47 -6.48
N ARG A 290 -0.81 -13.37 -7.49
CA ARG A 290 -1.21 -13.32 -8.91
C ARG A 290 -0.68 -14.50 -9.71
N ASN A 291 -1.49 -15.02 -10.63
CA ASN A 291 -1.14 -16.19 -11.44
C ASN A 291 -0.69 -15.89 -12.88
N TYR A 292 -0.41 -14.62 -13.18
CA TYR A 292 -0.04 -14.17 -14.52
C TYR A 292 1.01 -13.07 -14.47
N THR A 293 1.72 -12.89 -15.58
CA THR A 293 2.75 -11.85 -15.73
C THR A 293 2.20 -10.63 -16.48
N LEU A 294 2.85 -9.46 -16.35
CA LEU A 294 2.52 -8.30 -17.20
C LEU A 294 2.61 -8.64 -18.71
N ARG A 295 3.55 -9.51 -19.08
CA ARG A 295 3.71 -9.97 -20.46
C ARG A 295 2.50 -10.79 -20.93
N GLU A 296 2.05 -11.73 -20.11
CA GLU A 296 0.87 -12.53 -20.38
C GLU A 296 -0.39 -11.65 -20.47
N TYR A 297 -0.57 -10.73 -19.51
CA TYR A 297 -1.65 -9.74 -19.52
C TYR A 297 -1.71 -8.99 -20.86
N ALA A 298 -0.59 -8.39 -21.28
CA ALA A 298 -0.53 -7.64 -22.54
C ALA A 298 -0.80 -8.52 -23.78
N ASN A 299 -0.24 -9.74 -23.81
CA ASN A 299 -0.44 -10.68 -24.90
C ASN A 299 -1.91 -11.10 -25.02
N ASP A 300 -2.54 -11.44 -23.90
CA ASP A 300 -3.93 -11.87 -23.86
C ASP A 300 -4.87 -10.75 -24.30
N VAL A 301 -4.59 -9.52 -23.89
CA VAL A 301 -5.37 -8.35 -24.29
C VAL A 301 -5.33 -8.16 -25.81
N VAL A 302 -4.12 -8.07 -26.36
CA VAL A 302 -3.91 -7.83 -27.79
C VAL A 302 -4.48 -8.97 -28.64
N PHE A 303 -4.19 -10.21 -28.26
CA PHE A 303 -4.59 -11.39 -29.03
C PHE A 303 -6.11 -11.57 -29.10
N LEU A 304 -6.80 -11.41 -27.96
CA LEU A 304 -8.26 -11.57 -27.91
C LEU A 304 -8.97 -10.48 -28.72
N LEU A 305 -8.57 -9.22 -28.55
CA LEU A 305 -9.16 -8.11 -29.30
C LEU A 305 -8.92 -8.25 -30.81
N LYS A 306 -7.71 -8.66 -31.23
CA LYS A 306 -7.40 -8.95 -32.64
C LYS A 306 -8.28 -10.06 -33.19
N THR A 307 -8.39 -11.16 -32.45
CA THR A 307 -9.18 -12.33 -32.89
C THR A 307 -10.64 -11.95 -33.08
N ILE A 308 -11.21 -11.18 -32.15
CA ILE A 308 -12.61 -10.74 -32.24
C ILE A 308 -12.79 -9.76 -33.40
N ALA A 309 -11.91 -8.75 -33.53
CA ALA A 309 -11.97 -7.76 -34.61
C ALA A 309 -11.94 -8.44 -35.99
N ASN A 310 -11.00 -9.36 -36.21
CA ASN A 310 -10.90 -10.13 -37.45
C ASN A 310 -12.13 -11.02 -37.69
N SER A 311 -12.61 -11.73 -36.67
CA SER A 311 -13.77 -12.62 -36.80
C SER A 311 -15.06 -11.87 -37.13
N LYS A 312 -15.17 -10.61 -36.69
CA LYS A 312 -16.35 -9.78 -36.85
C LYS A 312 -16.25 -8.79 -38.01
N ASP A 313 -15.10 -8.74 -38.69
CA ASP A 313 -14.79 -7.80 -39.77
C ASP A 313 -14.98 -6.34 -39.33
N VAL A 314 -14.34 -5.97 -38.20
CA VAL A 314 -14.31 -4.60 -37.68
C VAL A 314 -12.88 -4.16 -37.45
N VAL A 315 -12.66 -2.84 -37.39
CA VAL A 315 -11.33 -2.27 -37.11
C VAL A 315 -10.88 -2.66 -35.71
N GLU A 316 -9.63 -3.11 -35.59
CA GLU A 316 -8.99 -3.40 -34.30
C GLU A 316 -8.99 -2.13 -33.41
N PRO A 317 -9.54 -2.19 -32.20
CA PRO A 317 -9.67 -1.01 -31.35
C PRO A 317 -8.32 -0.54 -30.78
N ASP A 318 -8.20 0.76 -30.54
CA ASP A 318 -7.22 1.31 -29.61
C ASP A 318 -7.46 0.74 -28.20
N ILE A 319 -6.38 0.38 -27.52
CA ILE A 319 -6.40 -0.27 -26.21
C ILE A 319 -6.08 0.77 -25.15
N PHE A 320 -6.99 0.92 -24.18
CA PHE A 320 -6.82 1.78 -23.01
C PHE A 320 -6.79 0.94 -21.74
N ILE A 321 -5.87 1.27 -20.81
CA ILE A 321 -5.84 0.67 -19.47
C ILE A 321 -5.73 1.76 -18.40
N GLU A 322 -6.30 1.48 -17.22
CA GLU A 322 -6.28 2.35 -16.04
C GLU A 322 -5.55 1.69 -14.86
N SER A 323 -4.35 1.17 -15.12
CA SER A 323 -3.57 0.34 -14.17
C SER A 323 -2.87 1.15 -13.06
N GLY A 324 -3.62 1.95 -12.29
CA GLY A 324 -3.06 2.85 -11.29
C GLY A 324 -2.29 2.15 -10.15
N ARG A 325 -2.84 1.07 -9.58
CA ARG A 325 -2.18 0.30 -8.50
C ARG A 325 -0.80 -0.20 -8.93
N TYR A 326 -0.70 -0.73 -10.15
CA TYR A 326 0.55 -1.26 -10.70
C TYR A 326 1.63 -0.16 -10.84
N ILE A 327 1.25 1.02 -11.34
CA ILE A 327 2.21 2.14 -11.49
C ILE A 327 2.65 2.69 -10.13
N ALA A 328 1.72 2.81 -9.18
CA ALA A 328 1.97 3.52 -7.94
C ALA A 328 2.56 2.65 -6.83
N ALA A 329 2.29 1.34 -6.76
CA ALA A 329 2.62 0.55 -5.57
C ALA A 329 4.11 0.62 -5.18
N SER A 330 5.02 0.33 -6.11
CA SER A 330 6.46 0.18 -5.80
C SER A 330 7.22 1.49 -5.59
N HIS A 331 6.62 2.64 -5.92
CA HIS A 331 7.34 3.92 -5.90
C HIS A 331 7.61 4.44 -4.48
N ALA A 332 6.89 3.95 -3.47
CA ALA A 332 7.01 4.42 -2.11
C ALA A 332 7.39 3.30 -1.14
N VAL A 333 8.24 3.64 -0.17
CA VAL A 333 8.65 2.79 0.94
C VAL A 333 8.48 3.58 2.23
N LEU A 334 7.66 3.08 3.15
CA LEU A 334 7.60 3.61 4.51
C LEU A 334 8.75 3.00 5.29
N VAL A 335 9.56 3.85 5.93
CA VAL A 335 10.64 3.41 6.81
C VAL A 335 10.33 3.87 8.23
N ALA A 336 10.36 2.96 9.18
CA ALA A 336 10.10 3.26 10.58
C ALA A 336 11.12 2.56 11.51
N PRO A 337 11.60 3.25 12.56
CA PRO A 337 12.50 2.65 13.54
C PRO A 337 11.74 1.75 14.53
N VAL A 338 12.38 0.66 14.92
CA VAL A 338 11.97 -0.13 16.08
C VAL A 338 12.42 0.61 17.34
N LEU A 339 11.47 0.88 18.24
CA LEU A 339 11.71 1.55 19.52
C LEU A 339 12.10 0.56 20.61
N GLU A 340 11.42 -0.58 20.66
CA GLU A 340 11.55 -1.53 21.76
C GLU A 340 11.17 -2.95 21.30
N LEU A 341 11.80 -3.94 21.93
CA LEU A 341 11.39 -5.35 21.84
C LEU A 341 10.87 -5.76 23.21
N PHE A 342 9.62 -6.21 23.27
CA PHE A 342 8.99 -6.55 24.56
C PHE A 342 9.63 -7.75 25.27
N SER A 343 10.44 -8.58 24.59
CA SER A 343 11.12 -9.69 25.28
C SER A 343 12.44 -9.30 25.96
N GLN A 344 12.98 -8.11 25.70
CA GLN A 344 14.26 -7.67 26.29
C GLN A 344 14.24 -7.71 27.83
N GLU A 345 13.06 -7.64 28.43
CA GLU A 345 12.88 -7.75 29.87
C GLU A 345 13.14 -9.16 30.43
N TYR A 346 12.99 -10.22 29.63
CA TYR A 346 13.13 -11.61 30.07
C TYR A 346 14.59 -12.09 30.02
N THR A 347 15.35 -11.68 31.03
CA THR A 347 16.77 -12.02 31.17
C THR A 347 17.05 -12.77 32.47
N GLU A 348 18.13 -13.57 32.49
CA GLU A 348 18.54 -14.29 33.71
C GLU A 348 18.76 -13.36 34.91
N THR A 349 19.21 -12.13 34.67
CA THR A 349 19.49 -11.14 35.72
C THR A 349 18.23 -10.63 36.43
N LYS A 350 17.06 -10.87 35.84
CA LYS A 350 15.74 -10.49 36.40
C LYS A 350 15.10 -11.61 37.23
N LEU A 351 15.67 -12.82 37.20
CA LEU A 351 15.22 -13.91 38.06
C LEU A 351 15.41 -13.54 39.53
N ASN A 352 14.34 -13.68 40.31
CA ASN A 352 14.31 -13.36 41.72
C ASN A 352 13.87 -14.59 42.52
N PHE A 353 14.78 -15.56 42.68
CA PHE A 353 14.50 -16.78 43.42
C PHE A 353 14.34 -16.49 44.91
N LYS A 354 13.23 -16.97 45.48
CA LYS A 354 12.98 -16.93 46.92
C LYS A 354 13.70 -18.09 47.61
N ALA A 355 13.75 -18.03 48.95
CA ALA A 355 14.25 -19.14 49.77
C ALA A 355 13.44 -20.44 49.59
N THR A 356 12.17 -20.31 49.18
CA THR A 356 11.31 -21.43 48.82
C THR A 356 10.43 -20.98 47.66
N ASN A 357 10.64 -21.59 46.48
CA ASN A 357 9.80 -21.38 45.31
C ASN A 357 8.82 -22.56 45.19
N PRO A 358 7.69 -22.37 44.50
CA PRO A 358 6.85 -23.49 44.07
C PRO A 358 7.68 -24.49 43.25
N HIS A 359 7.41 -25.79 43.42
CA HIS A 359 8.13 -26.87 42.71
C HIS A 359 8.21 -26.67 41.20
N ILE A 360 7.17 -26.10 40.61
CA ILE A 360 7.10 -25.84 39.17
C ILE A 360 8.14 -24.80 38.69
N ILE A 361 8.55 -23.86 39.55
CA ILE A 361 9.64 -22.92 39.22
C ILE A 361 10.99 -23.65 39.25
N ASP A 362 11.18 -24.57 40.21
CA ASP A 362 12.38 -25.41 40.27
C ASP A 362 12.46 -26.35 39.05
N GLU A 363 11.32 -26.90 38.60
CA GLU A 363 11.20 -27.69 37.38
C GLU A 363 11.54 -26.87 36.13
N LEU A 364 10.97 -25.68 35.98
CA LEU A 364 11.31 -24.76 34.89
C LEU A 364 12.81 -24.41 34.89
N TYR A 365 13.40 -24.14 36.06
CA TYR A 365 14.83 -23.87 36.15
C TYR A 365 15.67 -25.10 35.78
N TYR A 366 15.23 -26.30 36.16
CA TYR A 366 15.85 -27.55 35.75
C TYR A 366 15.81 -27.72 34.22
N LEU A 367 14.66 -27.49 33.58
CA LEU A 367 14.52 -27.55 32.12
C LEU A 367 15.48 -26.56 31.46
N TYR A 368 15.53 -25.32 31.96
CA TYR A 368 16.41 -24.27 31.44
C TYR A 368 17.91 -24.65 31.50
N GLN A 369 18.36 -25.21 32.62
CA GLN A 369 19.76 -25.62 32.80
C GLN A 369 20.13 -26.84 31.95
N ASN A 370 19.19 -27.77 31.73
CA ASN A 370 19.46 -29.08 31.13
C ASN A 370 19.03 -29.21 29.65
N ILE A 371 18.52 -28.14 29.04
CA ILE A 371 18.13 -28.17 27.63
C ILE A 371 19.34 -28.38 26.70
N LYS A 372 19.18 -29.30 25.75
CA LYS A 372 20.17 -29.70 24.73
C LYS A 372 19.43 -30.16 23.47
N SER A 373 20.14 -30.29 22.34
CA SER A 373 19.50 -30.63 21.05
C SER A 373 18.68 -31.93 21.05
N SER A 374 18.93 -32.88 21.94
CA SER A 374 18.17 -34.14 22.01
C SER A 374 16.81 -34.03 22.71
N ASN A 375 16.64 -33.06 23.61
CA ASN A 375 15.43 -32.87 24.42
C ASN A 375 14.81 -31.47 24.23
N ALA A 376 15.33 -30.66 23.31
CA ALA A 376 14.89 -29.28 23.12
C ALA A 376 13.39 -29.15 22.81
N LEU A 377 12.81 -30.08 22.05
CA LEU A 377 11.39 -30.05 21.70
C LEU A 377 10.51 -30.47 22.89
N GLU A 378 10.92 -31.53 23.58
CA GLU A 378 10.25 -32.02 24.79
C GLU A 378 10.23 -30.93 25.87
N TYR A 379 11.39 -30.35 26.18
CA TYR A 379 11.52 -29.33 27.22
C TYR A 379 10.79 -28.03 26.87
N LEU A 380 10.61 -27.77 25.58
CA LEU A 380 9.81 -26.64 25.12
C LEU A 380 8.32 -26.87 25.38
N HIS A 381 7.79 -28.03 25.03
CA HIS A 381 6.40 -28.39 25.37
C HIS A 381 6.16 -28.40 26.88
N ASP A 382 7.10 -28.96 27.65
CA ASP A 382 7.01 -28.99 29.11
C ASP A 382 7.00 -27.57 29.69
N ALA A 383 7.87 -26.68 29.19
CA ALA A 383 7.92 -25.29 29.63
C ALA A 383 6.60 -24.55 29.35
N ILE A 384 6.00 -24.75 28.18
CA ILE A 384 4.70 -24.15 27.82
C ILE A 384 3.59 -24.68 28.75
N ALA A 385 3.53 -25.99 28.99
CA ALA A 385 2.56 -26.57 29.93
C ALA A 385 2.75 -26.07 31.38
N HIS A 386 4.01 -25.85 31.79
CA HIS A 386 4.34 -25.28 33.09
C HIS A 386 3.98 -23.80 33.20
N MET A 387 4.05 -23.04 32.10
CA MET A 387 3.54 -21.66 32.06
C MET A 387 2.05 -21.62 32.42
N ASP A 388 1.23 -22.41 31.73
CA ASP A 388 -0.22 -22.47 31.96
C ASP A 388 -0.54 -22.86 33.41
N SER A 389 0.24 -23.79 33.96
CA SER A 389 0.11 -24.23 35.34
C SER A 389 0.49 -23.12 36.33
N ILE A 390 1.55 -22.34 36.08
CA ILE A 390 1.92 -21.18 36.90
C ILE A 390 0.85 -20.09 36.84
N LEU A 391 0.32 -19.79 35.65
CA LEU A 391 -0.76 -18.81 35.48
C LEU A 391 -2.03 -19.27 36.22
N THR A 392 -2.38 -20.55 36.11
CA THR A 392 -3.51 -21.13 36.85
C THR A 392 -3.31 -21.04 38.36
N LEU A 393 -2.11 -21.35 38.86
CA LEU A 393 -1.79 -21.24 40.29
C LEU A 393 -1.85 -19.79 40.77
N PHE A 394 -1.41 -18.83 39.94
CA PHE A 394 -1.50 -17.40 40.24
C PHE A 394 -2.96 -16.95 40.32
N ASP A 395 -3.80 -17.33 39.35
CA ASP A 395 -5.24 -16.99 39.32
C ASP A 395 -6.01 -17.56 40.53
N LEU A 396 -5.58 -18.73 41.01
CA LEU A 396 -6.14 -19.37 42.20
C LEU A 396 -5.53 -18.85 43.52
N GLY A 397 -4.55 -17.95 43.48
CA GLY A 397 -3.89 -17.37 44.65
C GLY A 397 -2.85 -18.26 45.34
N TYR A 398 -2.39 -19.32 44.67
CA TYR A 398 -1.36 -20.24 45.16
C TYR A 398 0.07 -19.86 44.77
N ALA A 399 0.24 -18.94 43.79
CA ALA A 399 1.52 -18.38 43.39
C ALA A 399 1.49 -16.85 43.56
N ASP A 400 2.61 -16.25 43.96
CA ASP A 400 2.71 -14.80 44.03
C ASP A 400 3.24 -14.19 42.72
N LEU A 401 3.31 -12.86 42.66
CA LEU A 401 3.77 -12.15 41.46
C LEU A 401 5.25 -12.45 41.13
N THR A 402 6.07 -12.76 42.14
CA THR A 402 7.48 -13.13 41.92
C THR A 402 7.58 -14.52 41.29
N ASP A 403 6.74 -15.46 41.72
CA ASP A 403 6.66 -16.80 41.12
C ASP A 403 6.19 -16.71 39.67
N ARG A 404 5.13 -15.95 39.41
CA ARG A 404 4.63 -15.70 38.05
C ARG A 404 5.73 -15.11 37.16
N SER A 405 6.40 -14.06 37.63
CA SER A 405 7.49 -13.41 36.91
C SER A 405 8.66 -14.37 36.62
N ASN A 406 9.09 -15.17 37.60
CA ASN A 406 10.13 -16.17 37.39
C ASN A 406 9.69 -17.23 36.36
N GLY A 407 8.42 -17.66 36.40
CA GLY A 407 7.86 -18.59 35.41
C GLY A 407 7.89 -18.00 33.99
N GLU A 408 7.41 -16.77 33.83
CA GLU A 408 7.44 -16.00 32.59
C GLU A 408 8.87 -15.88 32.02
N ILE A 409 9.83 -15.45 32.85
CA ILE A 409 11.24 -15.33 32.46
C ILE A 409 11.83 -16.70 32.06
N LEU A 410 11.64 -17.75 32.86
CA LEU A 410 12.25 -19.06 32.61
C LEU A 410 11.73 -19.70 31.33
N VAL A 411 10.42 -19.67 31.09
CA VAL A 411 9.84 -20.21 29.86
C VAL A 411 10.36 -19.44 28.65
N HIS A 412 10.43 -18.11 28.74
CA HIS A 412 10.98 -17.30 27.66
C HIS A 412 12.45 -17.62 27.36
N LEU A 413 13.27 -17.77 28.41
CA LEU A 413 14.67 -18.19 28.28
C LEU A 413 14.81 -19.61 27.69
N ILE A 414 13.94 -20.55 28.08
CA ILE A 414 13.88 -21.90 27.51
C ILE A 414 13.57 -21.83 26.02
N ILE A 415 12.59 -21.02 25.60
CA ILE A 415 12.27 -20.89 24.18
C ILE A 415 13.45 -20.28 23.41
N LYS A 416 14.01 -19.18 23.92
CA LYS A 416 15.18 -18.53 23.33
C LYS A 416 16.34 -19.51 23.14
N LYS A 417 16.52 -20.45 24.06
CA LYS A 417 17.57 -21.48 24.01
C LYS A 417 17.17 -22.70 23.15
N SER A 418 15.88 -23.01 23.01
CA SER A 418 15.38 -24.17 22.25
C SER A 418 15.46 -23.94 20.74
N ILE A 419 15.09 -22.75 20.24
CA ILE A 419 15.07 -22.39 18.81
C ILE A 419 16.39 -22.74 18.09
N PRO A 420 17.57 -22.28 18.55
CA PRO A 420 18.83 -22.63 17.89
C PRO A 420 19.21 -24.11 18.04
N LEU A 421 18.75 -24.80 19.09
CA LEU A 421 19.05 -26.21 19.36
C LEU A 421 18.21 -27.18 18.51
N LEU A 422 16.97 -26.79 18.17
CA LEU A 422 16.05 -27.58 17.34
C LEU A 422 16.54 -27.67 15.89
N GLY A 423 17.12 -26.58 15.37
CA GLY A 423 17.74 -26.53 14.04
C GLY A 423 16.86 -27.11 12.92
N ASN A 424 17.49 -27.62 11.85
CA ASN A 424 16.80 -28.20 10.68
C ASN A 424 16.33 -29.66 10.87
N LYS A 425 16.27 -30.18 12.11
CA LYS A 425 15.97 -31.61 12.36
C LYS A 425 14.48 -31.95 12.38
N TYR A 426 13.62 -30.96 12.51
CA TYR A 426 12.16 -31.13 12.61
C TYR A 426 11.46 -30.57 11.37
N ASN A 427 10.22 -31.00 11.13
CA ASN A 427 9.43 -30.45 10.02
C ASN A 427 9.25 -28.95 10.22
N LEU A 428 9.37 -28.18 9.12
CA LEU A 428 9.26 -26.73 9.15
C LEU A 428 7.92 -26.27 9.73
N THR A 429 6.84 -27.03 9.50
CA THR A 429 5.50 -26.75 10.03
C THR A 429 5.46 -26.79 11.56
N ASP A 430 6.01 -27.83 12.18
CA ASP A 430 6.02 -27.96 13.65
C ASP A 430 6.85 -26.84 14.31
N ILE A 431 7.96 -26.43 13.67
CA ILE A 431 8.78 -25.30 14.13
C ILE A 431 8.02 -23.98 13.99
N LEU A 432 7.30 -23.78 12.88
CA LEU A 432 6.53 -22.56 12.63
C LEU A 432 5.33 -22.42 13.57
N ASP A 433 4.65 -23.52 13.90
CA ASP A 433 3.53 -23.53 14.84
C ASP A 433 4.02 -23.20 16.27
N ILE A 434 5.18 -23.72 16.68
CA ILE A 434 5.82 -23.35 17.95
C ILE A 434 6.25 -21.88 17.94
N GLN A 435 6.79 -21.38 16.83
CA GLN A 435 7.21 -19.98 16.72
C GLN A 435 6.02 -19.00 16.69
N ASN A 436 4.85 -19.48 16.31
CA ASN A 436 3.60 -18.76 16.47
C ASN A 436 3.18 -18.61 17.94
N GLU A 437 3.59 -19.51 18.83
CA GLU A 437 3.36 -19.36 20.28
C GLU A 437 4.39 -18.45 20.96
N VAL A 438 5.54 -18.23 20.31
CA VAL A 438 6.69 -17.53 20.90
C VAL A 438 7.14 -16.33 20.09
N GLN A 439 6.15 -15.53 19.71
CA GLN A 439 6.34 -14.33 18.94
C GLN A 439 7.03 -13.25 19.78
N GLU A 440 8.06 -12.67 19.20
CA GLU A 440 8.70 -11.45 19.67
C GLU A 440 7.87 -10.26 19.17
N ARG A 441 7.51 -9.33 20.07
CA ARG A 441 6.78 -8.12 19.68
C ARG A 441 7.76 -6.98 19.49
N TYR A 442 7.78 -6.43 18.28
CA TYR A 442 8.60 -5.29 17.90
C TYR A 442 7.71 -4.05 17.88
N LEU A 443 7.94 -3.13 18.82
CA LEU A 443 7.27 -1.83 18.82
C LEU A 443 7.92 -0.93 17.78
N VAL A 444 7.19 -0.61 16.72
CA VAL A 444 7.69 0.19 15.60
C VAL A 444 7.05 1.57 15.64
N ASN A 445 7.85 2.62 15.48
CA ASN A 445 7.41 4.00 15.51
C ASN A 445 6.68 4.41 14.23
N PHE A 446 5.44 3.97 14.08
CA PHE A 446 4.53 4.36 13.01
C PHE A 446 3.08 4.13 13.45
N SER A 447 2.12 4.52 12.61
CA SER A 447 0.72 4.13 12.78
C SER A 447 0.28 3.28 11.58
N LEU A 448 -0.25 2.10 11.88
CA LEU A 448 -0.79 1.16 10.90
C LEU A 448 -2.05 1.75 10.24
N PHE A 449 -2.93 2.36 11.01
CA PHE A 449 -4.15 3.01 10.51
C PHE A 449 -3.83 4.16 9.54
N GLN A 450 -2.73 4.88 9.78
CA GLN A 450 -2.32 5.98 8.92
C GLN A 450 -1.59 5.52 7.67
N SER A 451 -0.62 4.61 7.82
CA SER A 451 0.30 4.29 6.73
C SER A 451 -0.02 3.00 6.00
N LEU A 452 -0.84 2.11 6.57
CA LEU A 452 -1.24 0.81 6.02
C LEU A 452 -2.75 0.51 6.21
N PRO A 453 -3.67 1.43 5.89
CA PRO A 453 -5.10 1.23 6.12
C PRO A 453 -5.69 0.01 5.39
N ASP A 454 -5.17 -0.38 4.21
CA ASP A 454 -5.63 -1.59 3.52
C ASP A 454 -5.29 -2.87 4.31
N PHE A 455 -4.24 -2.87 5.14
CA PHE A 455 -3.92 -4.00 6.02
C PHE A 455 -5.05 -4.20 7.02
N TRP A 456 -5.47 -3.14 7.71
CA TRP A 456 -6.56 -3.19 8.67
C TRP A 456 -7.91 -3.51 7.99
N GLY A 457 -8.26 -2.75 6.94
CA GLY A 457 -9.59 -2.81 6.34
C GLY A 457 -9.84 -4.03 5.44
N LEU A 458 -8.80 -4.56 4.79
CA LEU A 458 -8.95 -5.59 3.76
C LEU A 458 -8.02 -6.80 3.96
N LYS A 459 -7.23 -6.83 5.04
CA LYS A 459 -6.18 -7.83 5.27
C LYS A 459 -5.18 -7.89 4.11
N GLN A 460 -4.90 -6.73 3.50
CA GLN A 460 -3.87 -6.62 2.48
C GLN A 460 -2.49 -6.80 3.11
N HIS A 461 -1.70 -7.73 2.59
CA HIS A 461 -0.31 -7.89 3.02
C HIS A 461 0.60 -6.91 2.28
N PHE A 462 1.63 -6.43 2.97
CA PHE A 462 2.71 -5.61 2.41
C PHE A 462 4.04 -6.28 2.71
N PRO A 463 5.01 -6.27 1.78
CA PRO A 463 6.33 -6.78 2.09
C PRO A 463 7.03 -5.96 3.18
N ILE A 464 7.53 -6.65 4.21
CA ILE A 464 8.26 -6.05 5.33
C ILE A 464 9.64 -6.68 5.42
N MET A 465 10.67 -5.85 5.55
CA MET A 465 12.03 -6.32 5.82
C MET A 465 12.88 -5.26 6.52
N PRO A 466 13.92 -5.67 7.27
CA PRO A 466 14.94 -4.76 7.78
C PRO A 466 15.68 -4.05 6.65
N LEU A 467 16.16 -2.83 6.90
CA LEU A 467 16.99 -2.11 5.93
C LEU A 467 18.43 -2.63 5.89
N ASN A 468 18.90 -3.30 6.95
CA ASN A 468 20.26 -3.83 7.08
C ASN A 468 20.31 -5.19 7.82
N ARG A 469 21.53 -5.70 8.04
CA ARG A 469 21.83 -7.01 8.66
C ARG A 469 21.29 -8.21 7.87
N LEU A 470 21.04 -8.03 6.57
CA LEU A 470 20.47 -9.06 5.69
C LEU A 470 21.49 -10.14 5.29
N ASP A 471 22.75 -9.97 5.66
CA ASP A 471 23.82 -10.97 5.61
C ASP A 471 23.75 -11.96 6.79
N GLU A 472 23.14 -11.54 7.90
CA GLU A 472 22.90 -12.34 9.09
C GLU A 472 21.72 -13.31 8.90
N ILE A 473 21.38 -14.10 9.93
CA ILE A 473 20.19 -14.98 9.90
C ILE A 473 19.20 -14.40 10.91
N PRO A 474 17.98 -13.99 10.49
CA PRO A 474 16.96 -13.61 11.44
C PRO A 474 16.49 -14.85 12.21
N THR A 475 16.28 -14.71 13.52
CA THR A 475 16.05 -15.86 14.42
C THR A 475 14.76 -15.73 15.24
N ARG A 476 14.10 -14.56 15.21
CA ARG A 476 12.90 -14.27 16.00
C ARG A 476 11.68 -14.24 15.10
N SER A 477 10.66 -15.06 15.37
CA SER A 477 9.33 -14.83 14.79
C SER A 477 8.83 -13.50 15.32
N ALA A 478 8.49 -12.59 14.41
CA ALA A 478 8.16 -11.22 14.76
C ALA A 478 6.68 -10.96 14.54
N SER A 479 6.04 -10.42 15.57
CA SER A 479 4.83 -9.59 15.42
C SER A 479 5.24 -8.13 15.51
N ILE A 480 4.70 -7.29 14.63
CA ILE A 480 4.97 -5.85 14.61
C ILE A 480 3.82 -5.13 15.25
N TRP A 481 4.10 -4.37 16.30
CA TRP A 481 3.14 -3.49 16.96
C TRP A 481 3.43 -2.06 16.55
N ASP A 482 2.39 -1.32 16.19
CA ASP A 482 2.49 0.12 16.02
C ASP A 482 2.44 0.83 17.39
N ILE A 483 2.59 2.16 17.42
CA ILE A 483 2.60 2.93 18.69
C ILE A 483 1.19 3.36 19.16
N THR A 484 0.13 2.86 18.52
CA THR A 484 -1.23 3.22 18.90
C THR A 484 -1.66 2.46 20.15
N CYS A 485 -2.68 2.97 20.84
CA CYS A 485 -3.26 2.29 21.99
C CYS A 485 -4.29 1.21 21.59
N ASP A 486 -4.51 1.00 20.30
CA ASP A 486 -5.49 0.04 19.77
C ASP A 486 -4.81 -1.31 19.49
N SER A 487 -5.42 -2.39 19.98
CA SER A 487 -4.91 -3.75 19.75
C SER A 487 -4.96 -4.17 18.28
N ASP A 488 -5.78 -3.53 17.45
CA ASP A 488 -5.81 -3.77 16.00
C ASP A 488 -4.58 -3.16 15.29
N GLY A 489 -3.77 -2.35 15.98
CA GLY A 489 -2.50 -1.78 15.53
C GLY A 489 -1.35 -2.80 15.47
N GLU A 490 -1.63 -4.04 15.05
CA GLU A 490 -0.70 -5.15 15.05
C GLU A 490 -0.65 -5.84 13.67
N ILE A 491 0.56 -6.17 13.21
CA ILE A 491 0.82 -7.11 12.13
C ILE A 491 1.29 -8.42 12.77
N GLU A 492 0.32 -9.31 12.99
CA GLU A 492 0.55 -10.63 13.59
C GLU A 492 1.51 -11.48 12.74
N PHE A 493 2.27 -12.34 13.40
CA PHE A 493 3.02 -13.39 12.71
C PHE A 493 2.07 -14.42 12.12
N ASP A 494 2.16 -14.69 10.81
CA ASP A 494 1.38 -15.75 10.16
C ASP A 494 2.32 -16.82 9.56
N PRO A 495 2.40 -18.03 10.13
CA PRO A 495 3.32 -19.07 9.66
C PRO A 495 3.05 -19.54 8.21
N LYS A 496 1.85 -19.31 7.68
CA LYS A 496 1.42 -19.78 6.36
C LYS A 496 1.54 -18.70 5.30
N THR A 497 1.08 -17.50 5.59
CA THR A 497 0.99 -16.43 4.59
C THR A 497 2.11 -15.39 4.72
N ASN A 498 2.59 -15.14 5.94
CA ASN A 498 3.57 -14.11 6.24
C ASN A 498 4.47 -14.46 7.46
N PRO A 499 5.35 -15.47 7.33
CA PRO A 499 6.23 -15.90 8.40
C PRO A 499 7.40 -14.90 8.52
N LEU A 500 7.14 -13.77 9.19
CA LEU A 500 8.13 -12.71 9.36
C LEU A 500 9.13 -13.07 10.46
N PHE A 501 10.41 -13.07 10.10
CA PHE A 501 11.51 -13.26 11.05
C PHE A 501 12.40 -12.03 11.09
N LEU A 502 12.74 -11.56 12.29
CA LEU A 502 13.63 -10.43 12.50
C LEU A 502 14.87 -10.82 13.33
N HIS A 503 15.84 -9.92 13.37
CA HIS A 503 17.08 -10.09 14.13
C HIS A 503 16.85 -9.82 15.62
N ASP A 504 17.59 -10.52 16.47
CA ASP A 504 17.71 -10.19 17.90
C ASP A 504 18.60 -8.93 17.99
N ILE A 505 18.03 -7.84 18.51
CA ILE A 505 18.65 -6.51 18.54
C ILE A 505 18.49 -5.87 19.92
N ASP A 506 19.40 -4.94 20.21
CA ASP A 506 19.32 -4.06 21.37
C ASP A 506 18.98 -2.64 20.90
N ALA A 507 17.69 -2.32 20.86
CA ALA A 507 17.17 -1.02 20.42
C ALA A 507 17.71 0.17 21.25
N SER A 508 18.27 -0.07 22.44
CA SER A 508 18.93 0.98 23.24
C SER A 508 20.36 1.32 22.76
N LYS A 509 20.96 0.47 21.93
CA LYS A 509 22.35 0.63 21.45
C LYS A 509 22.44 0.94 19.97
N GLU A 510 21.48 0.46 19.18
CA GLU A 510 21.48 0.62 17.73
C GLU A 510 20.09 0.94 17.19
N GLU A 511 20.04 1.81 16.18
CA GLU A 511 18.80 2.06 15.43
C GLU A 511 18.58 0.90 14.45
N TYR A 512 17.41 0.27 14.56
CA TYR A 512 17.00 -0.80 13.67
C TYR A 512 15.75 -0.38 12.90
N LEU A 513 15.88 -0.30 11.59
CA LEU A 513 14.88 0.27 10.70
C LEU A 513 14.18 -0.84 9.93
N LEU A 514 12.85 -0.80 9.92
CA LEU A 514 12.01 -1.64 9.08
C LEU A 514 11.50 -0.83 7.88
N GLY A 515 11.50 -1.46 6.71
CA GLY A 515 10.91 -0.95 5.49
C GLY A 515 9.62 -1.70 5.18
N PHE A 516 8.56 -0.95 4.91
CA PHE A 516 7.29 -1.43 4.39
C PHE A 516 7.19 -1.03 2.93
N PHE A 517 7.16 -2.02 2.04
CA PHE A 517 7.26 -1.82 0.60
C PHE A 517 5.89 -1.95 -0.06
N LEU A 518 5.81 -1.49 -1.31
CA LEU A 518 4.59 -1.52 -2.12
C LEU A 518 3.42 -0.69 -1.54
N VAL A 519 3.73 0.29 -0.70
CA VAL A 519 2.75 1.15 0.01
C VAL A 519 2.30 2.37 -0.81
N GLY A 520 2.83 2.59 -2.01
CA GLY A 520 2.56 3.81 -2.78
C GLY A 520 1.18 3.90 -3.44
N ALA A 521 0.35 2.86 -3.33
CA ALA A 521 -1.00 2.82 -3.90
C ALA A 521 -2.04 2.68 -2.79
N TYR A 522 -3.06 3.55 -2.80
CA TYR A 522 -4.19 3.64 -1.85
C TYR A 522 -3.85 4.01 -0.40
N GLN A 523 -2.65 3.71 0.11
CA GLN A 523 -2.39 3.83 1.55
C GLN A 523 -2.49 5.27 2.04
N GLU A 524 -1.79 6.20 1.39
CA GLU A 524 -1.76 7.61 1.79
C GLU A 524 -3.13 8.31 1.67
N VAL A 525 -3.98 7.86 0.75
CA VAL A 525 -5.28 8.48 0.47
C VAL A 525 -6.39 7.90 1.35
N LEU A 526 -6.16 6.74 1.94
CA LEU A 526 -7.05 6.07 2.89
C LEU A 526 -6.56 6.18 4.33
N GLY A 527 -5.40 6.82 4.55
CA GLY A 527 -4.79 6.99 5.87
C GLY A 527 -5.78 7.61 6.85
N MET A 528 -5.92 6.98 8.01
CA MET A 528 -6.76 7.46 9.10
C MET A 528 -5.87 7.95 10.24
N ASP A 529 -6.11 9.18 10.68
CA ASP A 529 -5.34 9.86 11.74
C ASP A 529 -5.74 9.35 13.15
N HIS A 530 -5.73 8.02 13.35
CA HIS A 530 -6.06 7.39 14.62
C HIS A 530 -5.06 7.82 15.71
N ASN A 531 -5.58 8.17 16.90
CA ASN A 531 -4.81 8.78 17.99
C ASN A 531 -4.04 10.05 17.59
N LEU A 532 -4.51 10.78 16.58
CA LEU A 532 -3.88 12.00 16.06
C LEU A 532 -2.49 11.76 15.44
N PHE A 533 -2.17 10.52 15.07
CA PHE A 533 -0.97 10.23 14.27
C PHE A 533 -1.27 10.47 12.80
N VAL A 534 -0.91 11.66 12.34
CA VAL A 534 -1.11 12.13 10.96
C VAL A 534 -0.01 11.67 10.01
N HIS A 535 -0.08 12.11 8.75
CA HIS A 535 0.81 11.67 7.68
C HIS A 535 2.29 11.84 8.10
N PRO A 536 3.12 10.79 7.95
CA PRO A 536 4.53 10.86 8.33
C PRO A 536 5.29 11.82 7.42
N THR A 537 6.48 12.23 7.84
CA THR A 537 7.37 13.03 7.01
C THR A 537 7.62 12.31 5.68
N GLU A 538 7.53 13.00 4.56
CA GLU A 538 7.81 12.43 3.25
C GLU A 538 8.99 13.11 2.56
N ALA A 539 9.70 12.34 1.74
CA ALA A 539 10.82 12.85 0.97
C ALA A 539 10.90 12.19 -0.41
N THR A 540 11.27 12.98 -1.42
CA THR A 540 11.50 12.49 -2.77
C THR A 540 12.98 12.23 -2.99
N VAL A 541 13.34 11.00 -3.36
CA VAL A 541 14.73 10.60 -3.64
C VAL A 541 14.96 10.55 -5.14
N VAL A 542 15.75 11.50 -5.65
CA VAL A 542 16.11 11.61 -7.06
C VAL A 542 17.52 11.08 -7.27
N LEU A 543 17.67 10.13 -8.20
CA LEU A 543 18.97 9.56 -8.56
C LEU A 543 19.67 10.44 -9.60
N LYS A 544 20.97 10.68 -9.43
CA LYS A 544 21.81 11.41 -10.37
C LYS A 544 22.58 10.46 -11.29
N ASP A 545 23.02 10.99 -12.43
CA ASP A 545 23.78 10.23 -13.44
C ASP A 545 25.15 9.75 -12.93
N ASP A 546 25.70 10.40 -11.89
CA ASP A 546 26.97 10.03 -11.25
C ASP A 546 26.81 8.94 -10.17
N GLY A 547 25.57 8.47 -9.94
CA GLY A 547 25.25 7.45 -8.96
C GLY A 547 24.96 7.95 -7.55
N SER A 548 25.14 9.24 -7.30
CA SER A 548 24.65 9.85 -6.07
C SER A 548 23.14 10.02 -6.10
N PHE A 549 22.54 10.27 -4.94
CA PHE A 549 21.13 10.62 -4.81
C PHE A 549 20.99 12.01 -4.18
N GLU A 550 19.86 12.65 -4.45
CA GLU A 550 19.46 13.91 -3.84
C GLU A 550 18.07 13.76 -3.24
N ILE A 551 17.93 14.33 -2.05
CA ILE A 551 16.66 14.39 -1.33
C ILE A 551 16.01 15.73 -1.66
N GLN A 552 14.80 15.68 -2.19
CA GLN A 552 14.02 16.83 -2.62
C GLN A 552 12.60 16.75 -2.03
N ASN A 553 11.90 17.88 -2.02
CA ASN A 553 10.50 17.98 -1.58
C ASN A 553 10.28 17.33 -0.20
N LEU A 554 11.19 17.59 0.75
CA LEU A 554 10.97 17.19 2.13
C LEU A 554 9.75 17.91 2.67
N LEU A 555 8.74 17.15 3.08
CA LEU A 555 7.54 17.65 3.72
C LEU A 555 7.45 17.00 5.09
N GLU A 556 7.69 17.79 6.13
CA GLU A 556 7.62 17.33 7.51
C GLU A 556 6.20 16.96 7.90
N SER A 557 6.07 15.97 8.78
CA SER A 557 4.81 15.65 9.45
C SER A 557 4.31 16.87 10.22
N GLN A 558 3.00 17.07 10.22
CA GLN A 558 2.35 18.16 10.96
C GLN A 558 2.72 18.11 12.45
N SER A 559 2.85 19.30 13.03
CA SER A 559 3.08 19.44 14.46
C SER A 559 1.79 19.22 15.26
N VAL A 560 1.91 19.01 16.57
CA VAL A 560 0.75 18.85 17.46
C VAL A 560 -0.24 20.01 17.34
N ILE A 561 0.24 21.25 17.17
CA ILE A 561 -0.65 22.41 16.97
C ILE A 561 -1.36 22.40 15.63
N ASP A 562 -0.71 21.99 14.54
CA ASP A 562 -1.34 21.91 13.22
C ASP A 562 -2.47 20.88 13.24
N ILE A 563 -2.26 19.74 13.91
CA ILE A 563 -3.26 18.67 14.04
C ILE A 563 -4.47 19.13 14.84
N LEU A 564 -4.26 19.93 15.89
CA LEU A 564 -5.35 20.50 16.67
C LEU A 564 -6.12 21.56 15.88
N ASP A 565 -5.45 22.36 15.04
CA ASP A 565 -6.07 23.35 14.17
C ASP A 565 -6.97 22.68 13.12
N ASP A 566 -6.51 21.56 12.53
CA ASP A 566 -7.30 20.74 11.61
C ASP A 566 -8.57 20.15 12.26
N MET A 567 -8.61 20.05 13.59
CA MET A 567 -9.78 19.63 14.37
C MET A 567 -10.67 20.79 14.85
N ASP A 568 -10.47 22.00 14.31
CA ASP A 568 -11.17 23.24 14.68
C ASP A 568 -10.91 23.73 16.12
N TYR A 569 -9.77 23.38 16.75
CA TYR A 569 -9.39 23.96 18.03
C TYR A 569 -8.75 25.35 17.86
N ASP A 570 -9.08 26.29 18.76
CA ASP A 570 -8.40 27.58 18.85
C ASP A 570 -7.03 27.40 19.53
N ILE A 571 -5.96 27.46 18.72
CA ILE A 571 -4.58 27.27 19.17
C ILE A 571 -4.14 28.37 20.14
N ASP A 572 -4.58 29.63 19.92
CA ASP A 572 -4.24 30.75 20.80
C ASP A 572 -4.90 30.56 22.18
N GLU A 573 -6.14 30.07 22.21
CA GLU A 573 -6.84 29.72 23.45
C GLU A 573 -6.12 28.59 24.20
N ILE A 574 -5.73 27.51 23.52
CA ILE A 574 -5.00 26.38 24.14
C ILE A 574 -3.70 26.86 24.77
N GLN A 575 -2.88 27.60 24.02
CA GLN A 575 -1.62 28.13 24.53
C GLN A 575 -1.83 29.06 25.71
N TYR A 576 -2.84 29.95 25.65
CA TYR A 576 -3.20 30.82 26.76
C TYR A 576 -3.57 30.03 28.02
N ILE A 577 -4.43 29.02 27.89
CA ILE A 577 -4.87 28.18 29.02
C ILE A 577 -3.68 27.43 29.63
N LEU A 578 -2.81 26.83 28.81
CA LEU A 578 -1.65 26.10 29.29
C LEU A 578 -0.67 27.01 30.04
N ASN A 579 -0.38 28.19 29.48
CA ASN A 579 0.47 29.19 30.12
C ASN A 579 -0.10 29.63 31.47
N GLN A 580 -1.40 29.95 31.52
CA GLN A 580 -2.07 30.36 32.74
C GLN A 580 -2.05 29.26 33.82
N ARG A 581 -2.15 27.98 33.44
CA ARG A 581 -2.07 26.85 34.38
C ARG A 581 -0.67 26.71 34.97
N ILE A 582 0.38 26.92 34.19
CA ILE A 582 1.77 26.87 34.68
C ILE A 582 2.07 28.06 35.60
N GLU A 583 1.64 29.27 35.22
CA GLU A 583 1.83 30.47 36.04
C GLU A 583 1.19 30.35 37.42
N LYS A 584 -0.02 29.78 37.50
CA LYS A 584 -0.79 29.57 38.73
C LYS A 584 -0.34 28.38 39.58
N SER A 585 0.62 27.59 39.12
CA SER A 585 1.08 26.42 39.87
C SER A 585 1.91 26.84 41.10
N ASP A 586 1.53 26.33 42.27
CA ASP A 586 2.27 26.49 43.53
C ASP A 586 3.24 25.32 43.80
N LEU A 587 3.30 24.33 42.89
CA LEU A 587 4.15 23.14 43.04
C LEU A 587 5.58 23.33 42.52
N VAL A 588 5.82 24.39 41.75
CA VAL A 588 7.08 24.68 41.06
C VAL A 588 7.48 26.13 41.25
N ASP A 589 8.78 26.40 41.31
CA ASP A 589 9.30 27.77 41.43
C ASP A 589 9.32 28.52 40.08
N GLU A 590 9.56 29.83 40.12
CA GLU A 590 9.56 30.69 38.93
C GLU A 590 10.62 30.31 37.87
N LYS A 591 11.73 29.69 38.28
CA LYS A 591 12.75 29.23 37.35
C LYS A 591 12.27 27.95 36.64
N GLN A 592 11.67 27.03 37.40
CA GLN A 592 11.08 25.80 36.89
C GLN A 592 9.91 26.10 35.93
N LYS A 593 9.03 27.06 36.26
CA LYS A 593 7.93 27.48 35.38
C LYS A 593 8.43 27.91 33.99
N LYS A 594 9.47 28.73 33.93
CA LYS A 594 10.07 29.17 32.65
C LYS A 594 10.65 28.01 31.85
N HIS A 595 11.24 27.04 32.54
CA HIS A 595 11.77 25.84 31.89
C HIS A 595 10.65 24.99 31.29
N ILE A 596 9.61 24.71 32.08
CA ILE A 596 8.42 23.93 31.66
C ILE A 596 7.73 24.60 30.46
N LEU A 597 7.61 25.94 30.47
CA LEU A 597 7.06 26.67 29.33
C LEU A 597 7.88 26.43 28.06
N GLY A 598 9.22 26.50 28.15
CA GLY A 598 10.10 26.23 27.01
C GLY A 598 9.92 24.81 26.45
N GLU A 599 9.83 23.80 27.32
CA GLU A 599 9.57 22.41 26.93
C GLU A 599 8.20 22.26 26.27
N LEU A 600 7.15 22.82 26.87
CA LEU A 600 5.79 22.75 26.35
C LEU A 600 5.68 23.38 24.95
N TYR A 601 6.28 24.55 24.75
CA TYR A 601 6.29 25.20 23.44
C TYR A 601 7.03 24.35 22.41
N LEU A 602 8.14 23.71 22.79
CA LEU A 602 8.84 22.79 21.91
C LEU A 602 7.94 21.62 21.50
N PHE A 603 7.30 20.95 22.46
CA PHE A 603 6.45 19.77 22.21
C PHE A 603 5.20 20.09 21.39
N LEU A 604 4.62 21.28 21.57
CA LEU A 604 3.48 21.73 20.77
C LEU A 604 3.85 21.93 19.29
N ASN A 605 5.09 22.34 19.01
CA ASN A 605 5.58 22.57 17.64
C ASN A 605 6.33 21.35 17.06
N ASP A 606 6.32 20.22 17.76
CA ASP A 606 6.94 18.98 17.32
C ASP A 606 5.89 18.05 16.70
N ASN A 607 6.34 17.06 15.92
CA ASN A 607 5.41 16.05 15.40
C ASN A 607 4.96 15.08 16.50
N GLY A 608 3.81 14.43 16.27
CA GLY A 608 3.20 13.52 17.24
C GLY A 608 3.91 12.17 17.42
N TYR A 609 4.78 11.77 16.49
CA TYR A 609 5.48 10.49 16.57
C TYR A 609 6.51 10.45 17.69
N LEU A 610 6.79 9.25 18.21
CA LEU A 610 7.72 9.11 19.32
C LEU A 610 9.15 9.44 18.87
N LYS A 611 9.95 10.00 19.77
CA LYS A 611 11.39 10.14 19.55
C LYS A 611 12.09 8.90 20.07
N SER A 612 13.06 8.41 19.29
CA SER A 612 13.92 7.30 19.70
C SER A 612 14.56 7.65 21.05
N ILE A 613 14.57 6.67 21.97
CA ILE A 613 15.22 6.81 23.28
C ILE A 613 16.74 6.70 23.03
N GLY A 614 17.38 7.77 22.57
CA GLY A 614 18.80 7.79 22.20
C GLY A 614 19.41 9.18 22.29
#